data_AF-A0A661QUT7-F1
#
_entry.id   AF-A0A661QUT7-F1
#
_cell.length_a   1.000
_cell.length_b   1.000
_cell.length_c   1.000
_cell.angle_alpha   90.00
_cell.angle_beta   90.00
_cell.angle_gamma   90.00
#
_symmetry.space_group_name_H-M   'P 1'
#
loop_
_entity.id
_entity.type
_entity.pdbx_description
1 polymer ?
#
loop_
_entity_poly.entity_id
_entity_poly.type
_entity_poly.pdbx_seq_one_letter_code
_entity_poly.pdbx_strand_id
1 'polypeptide(L)'
;MKQLKALNDRIIRRVNVNLEEFGFDTEDFVNNSLEYDKMVKFYAFYGITSQHPILFHFRNSNIAGSYFLGQCYVGRSAIYKSDIRGDELKRKGDTIRYRKDVLLVEDERITIRDSLLYKTLVHSNSHNLESPEEFSIHNTISAHYVNIHGSDLQGCFLGPFATVDMMNLHSCIIGEFSYVQTGELFHRKVDPGTVWIRNQNFEFKYKFKKDILDNYVGINSYHQPRGIIYDFV
;
A
#
# COMPACT_ATOMS: atom_id res chain seq x y z
N MET A 1 -1.46 8.04 23.37
CA MET A 1 -0.26 7.21 23.13
C MET A 1 -0.50 5.70 23.27
N LYS A 2 -0.96 5.20 24.43
CA LYS A 2 -1.17 3.76 24.67
C LYS A 2 -2.01 3.04 23.60
N GLN A 3 -3.11 3.64 23.17
CA GLN A 3 -3.99 3.05 22.14
C GLN A 3 -3.31 2.97 20.77
N LEU A 4 -2.46 3.93 20.41
CA LEU A 4 -1.75 3.92 19.13
C LEU A 4 -0.66 2.83 19.09
N LYS A 5 0.08 2.65 20.20
CA LYS A 5 1.02 1.54 20.33
C LYS A 5 0.29 0.19 20.23
N ALA A 6 -0.78 0.00 21.00
CA ALA A 6 -1.59 -1.22 20.94
C ALA A 6 -2.22 -1.47 19.55
N LEU A 7 -2.57 -0.42 18.81
CA LEU A 7 -3.03 -0.51 17.43
C LEU A 7 -1.91 -1.06 16.53
N ASN A 8 -0.72 -0.50 16.60
CA ASN A 8 0.42 -0.93 15.79
C ASN A 8 0.89 -2.34 16.16
N ASP A 9 0.93 -2.68 17.45
CA ASP A 9 1.25 -4.05 17.91
C ASP A 9 0.27 -5.08 17.29
N ARG A 10 -1.01 -4.72 17.18
CA ARG A 10 -2.01 -5.58 16.51
C ARG A 10 -1.75 -5.70 15.01
N ILE A 11 -1.41 -4.58 14.35
CA ILE A 11 -1.11 -4.55 12.91
C ILE A 11 0.11 -5.44 12.62
N ILE A 12 1.21 -5.24 13.34
CA ILE A 12 2.45 -6.05 13.25
C ILE A 12 2.11 -7.54 13.35
N ARG A 13 1.39 -7.95 14.41
CA ARG A 13 1.01 -9.36 14.60
C ARG A 13 0.21 -9.92 13.43
N ARG A 14 -0.76 -9.16 12.92
CA ARG A 14 -1.59 -9.62 11.79
C ARG A 14 -0.78 -9.75 10.51
N VAL A 15 0.11 -8.81 10.22
CA VAL A 15 0.94 -8.85 9.02
C VAL A 15 1.97 -9.98 9.13
N ASN A 16 2.66 -10.10 10.28
CA ASN A 16 3.66 -11.15 10.50
C ASN A 16 3.07 -12.57 10.36
N VAL A 17 1.84 -12.83 10.80
CA VAL A 17 1.18 -14.13 10.57
C VAL A 17 1.02 -14.45 9.09
N ASN A 18 0.79 -13.44 8.24
CA ASN A 18 0.71 -13.65 6.78
C ASN A 18 2.09 -13.84 6.14
N LEU A 19 3.16 -13.36 6.79
CA LEU A 19 4.53 -13.37 6.27
C LEU A 19 5.44 -14.41 6.95
N GLU A 20 4.88 -15.25 7.82
CA GLU A 20 5.60 -16.20 8.67
C GLU A 20 6.47 -17.15 7.85
N GLU A 21 5.98 -17.59 6.69
CA GLU A 21 6.70 -18.49 5.78
C GLU A 21 8.04 -17.93 5.28
N PHE A 22 8.20 -16.60 5.27
CA PHE A 22 9.44 -15.94 4.85
C PHE A 22 10.41 -15.70 5.99
N GLY A 23 10.04 -16.02 7.24
CA GLY A 23 10.78 -15.63 8.43
C GLY A 23 10.98 -14.12 8.54
N PHE A 24 10.03 -13.33 8.04
CA PHE A 24 10.12 -11.88 7.96
C PHE A 24 9.37 -11.24 9.13
N ASP A 25 10.06 -10.39 9.88
CA ASP A 25 9.48 -9.66 11.01
C ASP A 25 9.36 -8.16 10.70
N THR A 26 8.14 -7.65 10.78
CA THR A 26 7.84 -6.23 10.56
C THR A 26 8.03 -5.37 11.82
N GLU A 27 8.22 -5.97 13.00
CA GLU A 27 8.31 -5.25 14.27
C GLU A 27 9.48 -4.27 14.29
N ASP A 28 10.67 -4.72 13.88
CA ASP A 28 11.87 -3.88 13.79
C ASP A 28 11.67 -2.68 12.87
N PHE A 29 11.01 -2.89 11.72
CA PHE A 29 10.67 -1.81 10.80
C PHE A 29 9.75 -0.79 11.48
N VAL A 30 8.67 -1.24 12.10
CA VAL A 30 7.66 -0.35 12.70
C VAL A 30 8.22 0.42 13.89
N ASN A 31 8.99 -0.24 14.76
CA ASN A 31 9.57 0.38 15.94
C ASN A 31 10.62 1.45 15.60
N ASN A 32 11.38 1.25 14.52
CA ASN A 32 12.38 2.22 14.08
C ASN A 32 11.82 3.30 13.14
N SER A 33 10.70 3.03 12.46
CA SER A 33 10.12 3.99 11.50
C SER A 33 9.11 4.95 12.10
N LEU A 34 8.38 4.54 13.15
CA LEU A 34 7.26 5.33 13.67
C LEU A 34 7.66 6.30 14.78
N GLU A 35 7.49 7.58 14.48
CA GLU A 35 7.61 8.66 15.46
C GLU A 35 6.25 8.91 16.13
N TYR A 36 5.89 8.05 17.09
CA TYR A 36 4.61 8.08 17.79
C TYR A 36 4.19 9.47 18.31
N ASP A 37 5.13 10.23 18.88
CA ASP A 37 4.88 11.59 19.38
C ASP A 37 4.52 12.58 18.27
N LYS A 38 4.98 12.35 17.04
CA LYS A 38 4.62 13.15 15.87
C LYS A 38 3.28 12.72 15.27
N MET A 39 2.95 11.42 15.30
CA MET A 39 1.67 10.87 14.82
C MET A 39 0.43 11.38 15.57
N VAL A 40 0.60 12.09 16.69
CA VAL A 40 -0.49 12.74 17.44
C VAL A 40 -0.53 14.26 17.27
N LYS A 41 0.40 14.84 16.51
CA LYS A 41 0.55 16.29 16.33
C LYS A 41 0.05 16.81 14.98
N PHE A 42 -0.16 15.93 14.00
CA PHE A 42 -0.59 16.33 12.66
C PHE A 42 -2.10 16.23 12.48
N TYR A 43 -2.65 17.19 11.75
CA TYR A 43 -3.99 17.09 11.17
C TYR A 43 -4.06 16.04 10.08
N ALA A 44 -5.27 15.69 9.67
CA ALA A 44 -5.56 14.94 8.46
C ALA A 44 -6.53 15.75 7.60
N PHE A 45 -6.53 15.50 6.29
CA PHE A 45 -7.32 16.27 5.34
C PHE A 45 -8.17 15.33 4.50
N TYR A 46 -9.42 15.69 4.26
CA TYR A 46 -10.28 15.01 3.30
C TYR A 46 -10.80 16.00 2.27
N GLY A 47 -10.79 15.61 1.00
CA GLY A 47 -11.24 16.42 -0.11
C GLY A 47 -12.75 16.34 -0.27
N ILE A 48 -13.38 17.50 -0.46
CA ILE A 48 -14.79 17.62 -0.81
C ILE A 48 -14.87 18.27 -2.18
N THR A 49 -15.60 17.65 -3.10
CA THR A 49 -15.81 18.15 -4.46
C THR A 49 -17.18 17.72 -4.97
N SER A 50 -17.71 18.45 -5.95
CA SER A 50 -18.95 18.09 -6.66
C SER A 50 -18.72 17.07 -7.78
N GLN A 51 -17.47 16.70 -8.08
CA GLN A 51 -17.13 15.89 -9.25
C GLN A 51 -17.30 14.37 -9.03
N HIS A 52 -17.16 13.88 -7.79
CA HIS A 52 -17.30 12.46 -7.45
C HIS A 52 -17.97 12.29 -6.08
N PRO A 53 -18.66 11.17 -5.82
CA PRO A 53 -19.24 10.90 -4.52
C PRO A 53 -18.18 10.90 -3.41
N ILE A 54 -18.62 11.24 -2.19
CA ILE A 54 -17.77 11.23 -1.01
C ILE A 54 -18.32 10.22 0.00
N LEU A 55 -17.42 9.41 0.55
CA LEU A 55 -17.73 8.52 1.65
C LEU A 55 -16.47 8.33 2.47
N PHE A 56 -16.45 8.84 3.70
CA PHE A 56 -15.31 8.65 4.59
C PHE A 56 -15.78 7.97 5.87
N HIS A 57 -15.18 6.82 6.19
CA HIS A 57 -15.44 6.10 7.44
C HIS A 57 -14.13 5.74 8.13
N PHE A 58 -13.80 6.47 9.19
CA PHE A 58 -12.60 6.25 9.98
C PHE A 58 -12.97 5.66 11.33
N ARG A 59 -12.49 4.44 11.63
CA ARG A 59 -12.87 3.71 12.85
C ARG A 59 -11.68 3.03 13.49
N ASN A 60 -11.39 3.38 14.75
CA ASN A 60 -10.28 2.80 15.52
C ASN A 60 -8.92 2.92 14.79
N SER A 61 -8.68 4.06 14.16
CA SER A 61 -7.54 4.31 13.27
C SER A 61 -6.80 5.59 13.65
N ASN A 62 -5.52 5.67 13.28
CA ASN A 62 -4.76 6.92 13.23
C ASN A 62 -4.57 7.32 11.77
N ILE A 63 -4.78 8.60 11.43
CA ILE A 63 -4.73 9.09 10.04
C ILE A 63 -3.84 10.34 9.90
N ALA A 64 -2.84 10.49 10.78
CA ALA A 64 -2.13 11.73 10.98
C ALA A 64 -1.26 12.14 9.77
N GLY A 65 -1.39 13.41 9.36
CA GLY A 65 -0.65 14.01 8.25
C GLY A 65 -1.12 13.58 6.87
N SER A 66 -2.19 12.79 6.77
CA SER A 66 -2.61 12.12 5.55
C SER A 66 -3.74 12.86 4.83
N TYR A 67 -3.80 12.67 3.50
CA TYR A 67 -4.81 13.25 2.61
C TYR A 67 -5.71 12.15 2.05
N PHE A 68 -7.02 12.40 2.03
CA PHE A 68 -8.03 11.45 1.54
C PHE A 68 -8.91 12.12 0.49
N LEU A 69 -9.17 11.45 -0.63
CA LEU A 69 -10.08 11.92 -1.68
C LEU A 69 -10.93 10.75 -2.17
N GLY A 70 -12.22 10.98 -2.46
CA GLY A 70 -13.14 9.96 -2.99
C GLY A 70 -13.86 9.16 -1.90
N GLN A 71 -14.04 7.85 -2.12
CA GLN A 71 -14.68 6.93 -1.18
C GLN A 71 -13.64 6.06 -0.47
N CYS A 72 -13.53 6.20 0.86
CA CYS A 72 -12.53 5.51 1.66
C CYS A 72 -13.08 5.05 3.03
N TYR A 73 -12.88 3.77 3.33
CA TYR A 73 -13.04 3.19 4.66
C TYR A 73 -11.64 2.91 5.25
N VAL A 74 -11.35 3.43 6.44
CA VAL A 74 -10.13 3.12 7.20
C VAL A 74 -10.52 2.58 8.57
N GLY A 75 -10.46 1.26 8.72
CA GLY A 75 -10.74 0.59 9.98
C GLY A 75 -9.48 0.02 10.58
N ARG A 76 -9.24 0.24 11.88
CA ARG A 76 -8.23 -0.51 12.61
C ARG A 76 -6.82 -0.37 12.01
N SER A 77 -6.50 0.79 11.44
CA SER A 77 -5.27 1.03 10.65
C SER A 77 -4.55 2.30 11.08
N ALA A 78 -3.28 2.42 10.72
CA ALA A 78 -2.47 3.63 10.90
C ALA A 78 -2.03 4.17 9.53
N ILE A 79 -2.46 5.37 9.17
CA ILE A 79 -2.19 6.01 7.89
C ILE A 79 -1.43 7.30 8.17
N TYR A 80 -0.12 7.33 7.92
CA TYR A 80 0.74 8.43 8.32
C TYR A 80 1.38 9.13 7.13
N LYS A 81 1.09 10.43 6.96
CA LYS A 81 1.60 11.25 5.86
C LYS A 81 1.40 10.63 4.47
N SER A 82 0.30 9.89 4.31
CA SER A 82 -0.01 9.14 3.10
C SER A 82 -1.11 9.83 2.31
N ASP A 83 -1.13 9.61 1.01
CA ASP A 83 -2.11 10.15 0.08
C ASP A 83 -3.01 9.02 -0.41
N ILE A 84 -4.29 9.07 -0.06
CA ILE A 84 -5.30 8.10 -0.47
C ILE A 84 -6.22 8.76 -1.48
N ARG A 85 -6.01 8.48 -2.77
CA ARG A 85 -6.70 9.13 -3.89
C ARG A 85 -7.67 8.15 -4.56
N GLY A 86 -8.95 8.35 -4.30
CA GLY A 86 -10.05 7.61 -4.92
C GLY A 86 -10.80 8.41 -5.97
N ASP A 87 -10.12 9.30 -6.70
CA ASP A 87 -10.69 10.07 -7.82
C ASP A 87 -10.92 9.23 -9.08
N GLU A 88 -10.20 8.11 -9.21
CA GLU A 88 -10.30 7.14 -10.31
C GLU A 88 -11.19 5.91 -9.99
N LEU A 89 -11.87 5.90 -8.84
CA LEU A 89 -12.76 4.80 -8.46
C LEU A 89 -13.95 4.68 -9.42
N LYS A 90 -14.28 3.43 -9.78
CA LYS A 90 -15.40 3.09 -10.65
C LYS A 90 -16.73 3.39 -9.95
N ARG A 91 -17.76 3.68 -10.74
CA ARG A 91 -19.10 4.03 -10.26
C ARG A 91 -20.09 2.89 -10.48
N LYS A 92 -21.16 2.91 -9.71
CA LYS A 92 -22.32 2.04 -9.95
C LYS A 92 -22.80 2.19 -11.39
N GLY A 93 -22.98 1.05 -12.07
CA GLY A 93 -23.38 0.99 -13.47
C GLY A 93 -22.21 0.95 -14.46
N ASP A 94 -20.97 1.20 -14.02
CA ASP A 94 -19.80 0.97 -14.86
C ASP A 94 -19.62 -0.52 -15.14
N THR A 95 -19.01 -0.84 -16.28
CA THR A 95 -18.72 -2.22 -16.67
C THR A 95 -17.22 -2.42 -16.82
N ILE A 96 -16.66 -3.34 -16.03
CA ILE A 96 -15.27 -3.78 -16.21
C ILE A 96 -15.25 -4.75 -17.40
N ARG A 97 -14.49 -4.40 -18.43
CA ARG A 97 -14.33 -5.22 -19.63
C ARG A 97 -13.05 -6.04 -19.55
N TYR A 98 -13.18 -7.34 -19.37
CA TYR A 98 -12.06 -8.29 -19.43
C TYR A 98 -12.43 -9.51 -20.28
N ARG A 99 -12.48 -10.72 -19.69
CA ARG A 99 -12.96 -11.94 -20.35
C ARG A 99 -14.48 -12.09 -20.32
N LYS A 100 -15.10 -11.49 -19.30
CA LYS A 100 -16.54 -11.35 -19.14
C LYS A 100 -16.79 -9.94 -18.63
N ASP A 101 -17.88 -9.36 -19.08
CA ASP A 101 -18.33 -8.05 -18.60
C ASP A 101 -18.85 -8.18 -17.17
N VAL A 102 -18.32 -7.35 -16.27
CA VAL A 102 -18.73 -7.30 -14.87
C VAL A 102 -19.34 -5.93 -14.61
N LEU A 103 -20.65 -5.91 -14.35
CA LEU A 103 -21.39 -4.68 -14.04
C LEU A 103 -21.27 -4.39 -12.54
N LEU A 104 -20.84 -3.17 -12.20
CA LEU A 104 -20.81 -2.72 -10.81
C LEU A 104 -22.23 -2.40 -10.32
N VAL A 105 -22.59 -2.97 -9.16
CA VAL A 105 -23.91 -2.74 -8.55
C VAL A 105 -23.90 -1.65 -7.47
N GLU A 106 -22.69 -1.28 -7.01
CA GLU A 106 -22.40 -0.19 -6.08
C GLU A 106 -21.22 0.64 -6.60
N ASP A 107 -21.02 1.83 -6.02
CA ASP A 107 -19.80 2.57 -6.29
C ASP A 107 -18.62 1.84 -5.66
N GLU A 108 -17.48 1.86 -6.33
CA GLU A 108 -16.25 1.31 -5.79
C GLU A 108 -15.73 2.18 -4.64
N ARG A 109 -15.11 1.54 -3.64
CA ARG A 109 -14.45 2.23 -2.53
C ARG A 109 -13.08 1.64 -2.22
N ILE A 110 -12.19 2.50 -1.72
CA ILE A 110 -10.95 2.08 -1.08
C ILE A 110 -11.26 1.59 0.33
N THR A 111 -10.82 0.39 0.66
CA THR A 111 -10.94 -0.16 2.01
C THR A 111 -9.57 -0.54 2.57
N ILE A 112 -9.18 0.14 3.65
CA ILE A 112 -7.92 -0.12 4.35
C ILE A 112 -8.23 -0.70 5.75
N ARG A 113 -7.80 -1.93 6.02
CA ARG A 113 -8.04 -2.61 7.30
C ARG A 113 -6.82 -3.28 7.88
N ASP A 114 -6.61 -3.06 9.18
CA ASP A 114 -5.54 -3.72 9.93
C ASP A 114 -4.15 -3.52 9.28
N SER A 115 -3.93 -2.33 8.72
CA SER A 115 -2.76 -1.98 7.90
C SER A 115 -2.03 -0.74 8.44
N LEU A 116 -0.75 -0.60 8.11
CA LEU A 116 0.06 0.60 8.35
C LEU A 116 0.58 1.13 7.01
N LEU A 117 0.18 2.33 6.63
CA LEU A 117 0.67 2.99 5.42
C LEU A 117 1.49 4.24 5.78
N TYR A 118 2.80 4.20 5.53
CA TYR A 118 3.72 5.26 5.92
C TYR A 118 4.28 6.02 4.71
N LYS A 119 3.88 7.29 4.54
CA LYS A 119 4.20 8.12 3.35
C LYS A 119 3.92 7.40 2.03
N THR A 120 2.79 6.72 1.96
CA THR A 120 2.40 5.88 0.82
C THR A 120 1.40 6.63 -0.06
N LEU A 121 1.51 6.48 -1.37
CA LEU A 121 0.48 6.87 -2.32
C LEU A 121 -0.39 5.66 -2.66
N VAL A 122 -1.70 5.80 -2.48
CA VAL A 122 -2.72 4.87 -2.97
C VAL A 122 -3.49 5.59 -4.06
N HIS A 123 -3.52 5.02 -5.27
CA HIS A 123 -4.15 5.66 -6.43
C HIS A 123 -4.65 4.64 -7.45
N SER A 124 -5.40 5.11 -8.45
CA SER A 124 -6.19 4.33 -9.41
C SER A 124 -7.36 3.56 -8.77
N ASN A 125 -7.69 2.37 -9.29
CA ASN A 125 -8.83 1.56 -8.86
C ASN A 125 -8.56 0.06 -8.94
N SER A 126 -9.48 -0.77 -8.46
CA SER A 126 -9.29 -2.22 -8.32
C SER A 126 -9.29 -2.87 -9.69
N HIS A 127 -8.30 -3.73 -9.90
CA HIS A 127 -8.23 -4.62 -11.05
C HIS A 127 -8.61 -6.06 -10.67
N ASN A 128 -9.08 -6.27 -9.43
CA ASN A 128 -9.57 -7.54 -8.95
C ASN A 128 -11.03 -7.77 -9.37
N LEU A 129 -11.25 -8.70 -10.30
CA LEU A 129 -12.59 -9.06 -10.74
C LEU A 129 -13.40 -9.85 -9.69
N GLU A 130 -12.75 -10.36 -8.64
CA GLU A 130 -13.42 -11.06 -7.53
C GLU A 130 -14.09 -10.10 -6.55
N SER A 131 -13.63 -8.84 -6.51
CA SER A 131 -14.15 -7.78 -5.63
C SER A 131 -14.22 -6.42 -6.35
N PRO A 132 -14.99 -6.31 -7.45
CA PRO A 132 -14.90 -5.17 -8.38
C PRO A 132 -15.36 -3.82 -7.78
N GLU A 133 -16.15 -3.84 -6.70
CA GLU A 133 -16.54 -2.65 -5.93
C GLU A 133 -15.64 -2.37 -4.70
N GLU A 134 -14.59 -3.16 -4.43
CA GLU A 134 -13.69 -2.96 -3.29
C GLU A 134 -12.22 -2.97 -3.73
N PHE A 135 -11.59 -1.80 -3.66
CA PHE A 135 -10.13 -1.66 -3.71
C PHE A 135 -9.56 -1.92 -2.31
N SER A 136 -9.02 -3.11 -2.11
CA SER A 136 -8.70 -3.66 -0.79
C SER A 136 -7.22 -3.54 -0.42
N ILE A 137 -6.95 -3.00 0.78
CA ILE A 137 -5.62 -3.03 1.41
C ILE A 137 -5.75 -3.54 2.84
N HIS A 138 -5.48 -4.83 3.02
CA HIS A 138 -5.70 -5.54 4.26
C HIS A 138 -4.42 -6.15 4.82
N ASN A 139 -4.24 -6.10 6.14
CA ASN A 139 -3.08 -6.69 6.82
C ASN A 139 -1.75 -6.33 6.14
N THR A 140 -1.58 -5.07 5.75
CA THR A 140 -0.44 -4.64 4.92
C THR A 140 0.36 -3.57 5.63
N ILE A 141 1.69 -3.67 5.54
CA ILE A 141 2.61 -2.61 5.98
C ILE A 141 3.34 -2.09 4.75
N SER A 142 3.24 -0.79 4.49
CA SER A 142 4.00 -0.10 3.44
C SER A 142 4.91 0.96 4.03
N ALA A 143 6.14 0.99 3.51
CA ALA A 143 7.16 1.93 3.89
C ALA A 143 7.10 3.23 3.06
N HIS A 144 8.11 4.07 3.29
CA HIS A 144 8.26 5.40 2.69
C HIS A 144 8.12 5.40 1.17
N TYR A 145 7.28 6.30 0.63
CA TYR A 145 7.12 6.59 -0.80
C TYR A 145 6.76 5.37 -1.65
N VAL A 146 6.08 4.40 -1.05
CA VAL A 146 5.48 3.28 -1.79
C VAL A 146 4.31 3.77 -2.65
N ASN A 147 4.18 3.21 -3.85
CA ASN A 147 3.01 3.38 -4.70
C ASN A 147 2.20 2.08 -4.70
N ILE A 148 0.97 2.15 -4.19
CA ILE A 148 -0.05 1.13 -4.35
C ILE A 148 -0.98 1.63 -5.45
N HIS A 149 -0.64 1.29 -6.70
CA HIS A 149 -1.34 1.79 -7.88
C HIS A 149 -2.21 0.67 -8.44
N GLY A 150 -3.52 0.84 -8.36
CA GLY A 150 -4.45 -0.11 -8.96
C GLY A 150 -4.39 -1.54 -8.41
N SER A 151 -3.82 -1.73 -7.20
CA SER A 151 -3.41 -3.03 -6.70
C SER A 151 -4.05 -3.41 -5.36
N ASP A 152 -4.75 -4.55 -5.34
CA ASP A 152 -5.36 -5.14 -4.16
C ASP A 152 -4.36 -5.93 -3.34
N LEU A 153 -4.33 -5.71 -2.03
CA LEU A 153 -3.31 -6.23 -1.13
C LEU A 153 -3.92 -6.96 0.07
N GLN A 154 -3.38 -8.14 0.36
CA GLN A 154 -3.72 -8.92 1.54
C GLN A 154 -2.44 -9.50 2.16
N GLY A 155 -2.12 -9.13 3.41
CA GLY A 155 -1.03 -9.76 4.15
C GLY A 155 0.36 -9.42 3.61
N CYS A 156 0.60 -8.19 3.16
CA CYS A 156 1.83 -7.84 2.42
C CYS A 156 2.76 -6.89 3.17
N PHE A 157 4.05 -6.93 2.82
CA PHE A 157 5.02 -5.88 3.15
C PHE A 157 5.57 -5.23 1.88
N LEU A 158 5.55 -3.90 1.81
CA LEU A 158 6.09 -3.12 0.70
C LEU A 158 7.23 -2.22 1.20
N GLY A 159 8.45 -2.48 0.72
CA GLY A 159 9.66 -1.75 1.08
C GLY A 159 9.70 -0.33 0.49
N PRO A 160 10.59 0.56 1.00
CA PRO A 160 10.65 1.95 0.55
C PRO A 160 10.74 2.09 -0.97
N PHE A 161 10.00 3.05 -1.53
CA PHE A 161 9.95 3.32 -2.97
C PHE A 161 9.48 2.15 -3.85
N ALA A 162 8.95 1.07 -3.27
CA ALA A 162 8.36 -0.01 -4.05
C ALA A 162 7.09 0.46 -4.77
N THR A 163 6.82 -0.11 -5.94
CA THR A 163 5.61 0.12 -6.71
C THR A 163 4.98 -1.21 -7.08
N VAL A 164 3.72 -1.37 -6.71
CA VAL A 164 2.84 -2.45 -7.18
C VAL A 164 1.78 -1.83 -8.06
N ASP A 165 1.63 -2.38 -9.26
CA ASP A 165 0.86 -1.74 -10.33
C ASP A 165 -0.12 -2.71 -10.98
N MET A 166 -1.41 -2.37 -10.92
CA MET A 166 -2.54 -3.10 -11.52
C MET A 166 -2.50 -4.61 -11.25
N MET A 167 -2.38 -5.01 -9.98
CA MET A 167 -2.20 -6.42 -9.62
C MET A 167 -2.76 -6.79 -8.24
N ASN A 168 -3.01 -8.09 -8.04
CA ASN A 168 -3.42 -8.65 -6.76
C ASN A 168 -2.21 -9.26 -6.03
N LEU A 169 -1.97 -8.87 -4.78
CA LEU A 169 -0.93 -9.45 -3.93
C LEU A 169 -1.53 -10.12 -2.69
N HIS A 170 -1.07 -11.34 -2.43
CA HIS A 170 -1.42 -12.07 -1.21
C HIS A 170 -0.18 -12.67 -0.57
N SER A 171 0.07 -12.35 0.71
CA SER A 171 1.21 -12.87 1.47
C SER A 171 2.53 -12.65 0.73
N CYS A 172 2.81 -11.40 0.36
CA CYS A 172 3.97 -11.05 -0.46
C CYS A 172 4.87 -10.01 0.23
N ILE A 173 6.17 -10.09 -0.07
CA ILE A 173 7.17 -9.09 0.33
C ILE A 173 7.74 -8.47 -0.95
N ILE A 174 7.57 -7.16 -1.11
CA ILE A 174 8.16 -6.41 -2.22
C ILE A 174 9.32 -5.59 -1.68
N GLY A 175 10.54 -5.91 -2.11
CA GLY A 175 11.75 -5.21 -1.70
C GLY A 175 11.77 -3.75 -2.15
N GLU A 176 12.65 -2.96 -1.53
CA GLU A 176 12.81 -1.55 -1.82
C GLU A 176 13.15 -1.27 -3.29
N PHE A 177 12.61 -0.17 -3.80
CA PHE A 177 12.81 0.30 -5.18
C PHE A 177 12.46 -0.74 -6.26
N SER A 178 11.62 -1.73 -5.92
CA SER A 178 11.11 -2.70 -6.89
C SER A 178 9.83 -2.20 -7.55
N TYR A 179 9.67 -2.49 -8.84
CA TYR A 179 8.44 -2.27 -9.60
C TYR A 179 7.88 -3.62 -10.02
N VAL A 180 6.62 -3.89 -9.72
CA VAL A 180 5.97 -5.18 -10.01
C VAL A 180 4.62 -4.96 -10.66
N GLN A 181 4.41 -5.61 -11.80
CA GLN A 181 3.16 -5.63 -12.56
C GLN A 181 3.01 -7.01 -13.22
N THR A 182 2.45 -7.97 -12.48
CA THR A 182 2.40 -9.38 -12.93
C THR A 182 0.99 -9.98 -12.96
N GLY A 183 -0.03 -9.14 -12.83
CA GLY A 183 -1.44 -9.52 -12.66
C GLY A 183 -1.72 -10.02 -11.24
N GLU A 184 -1.06 -11.09 -10.81
CA GLU A 184 -1.23 -11.63 -9.46
C GLU A 184 0.08 -12.21 -8.91
N LEU A 185 0.30 -12.09 -7.60
CA LEU A 185 1.35 -12.80 -6.85
C LEU A 185 0.83 -13.30 -5.51
N PHE A 186 1.11 -14.57 -5.24
CA PHE A 186 0.77 -15.26 -4.00
C PHE A 186 2.03 -15.87 -3.40
N HIS A 187 2.29 -15.65 -2.12
CA HIS A 187 3.35 -16.32 -1.38
C HIS A 187 4.73 -16.09 -2.03
N ARG A 188 5.05 -14.84 -2.37
CA ARG A 188 6.32 -14.46 -3.03
C ARG A 188 7.05 -13.34 -2.32
N LYS A 189 8.37 -13.48 -2.31
CA LYS A 189 9.32 -12.39 -2.00
C LYS A 189 9.98 -11.92 -3.29
N VAL A 190 9.86 -10.63 -3.58
CA VAL A 190 10.56 -9.94 -4.67
C VAL A 190 11.74 -9.19 -4.07
N ASP A 191 12.94 -9.51 -4.56
CA ASP A 191 14.17 -8.88 -4.08
C ASP A 191 14.19 -7.38 -4.37
N PRO A 192 14.94 -6.59 -3.60
CA PRO A 192 15.14 -5.16 -3.85
C PRO A 192 15.66 -4.86 -5.25
N GLY A 193 15.25 -3.71 -5.79
CA GLY A 193 15.68 -3.22 -7.10
C GLY A 193 15.25 -4.11 -8.26
N THR A 194 14.14 -4.85 -8.12
CA THR A 194 13.62 -5.71 -9.18
C THR A 194 12.52 -4.98 -9.94
N VAL A 195 12.67 -4.89 -11.27
CA VAL A 195 11.59 -4.51 -12.18
C VAL A 195 11.05 -5.78 -12.81
N TRP A 196 9.79 -6.11 -12.54
CA TRP A 196 9.16 -7.35 -13.00
C TRP A 196 7.79 -7.07 -13.61
N ILE A 197 7.69 -7.28 -14.91
CA ILE A 197 6.45 -7.17 -15.68
C ILE A 197 6.14 -8.54 -16.27
N ARG A 198 4.92 -9.03 -16.08
CA ARG A 198 4.53 -10.34 -16.61
C ARG A 198 3.05 -10.37 -16.97
N ASN A 199 2.75 -10.90 -18.16
CA ASN A 199 1.41 -11.31 -18.56
C ASN A 199 1.46 -12.70 -19.21
N GLN A 200 0.37 -13.13 -19.86
CA GLN A 200 0.26 -14.48 -20.45
C GLN A 200 1.26 -14.75 -21.59
N ASN A 201 1.70 -13.71 -22.30
CA ASN A 201 2.50 -13.83 -23.52
C ASN A 201 3.88 -13.18 -23.40
N PHE A 202 4.15 -12.46 -22.30
CA PHE A 202 5.32 -11.61 -22.15
C PHE A 202 5.81 -11.62 -20.70
N GLU A 203 7.13 -11.70 -20.54
CA GLU A 203 7.79 -11.49 -19.26
C GLU A 203 9.03 -10.62 -19.47
N PHE A 204 9.12 -9.55 -18.70
CA PHE A 204 10.30 -8.72 -18.57
C PHE A 204 10.74 -8.73 -17.11
N LYS A 205 12.01 -9.05 -16.88
CA LYS A 205 12.59 -9.06 -15.55
C LYS A 205 13.99 -8.45 -15.59
N TYR A 206 14.17 -7.40 -14.81
CA TYR A 206 15.44 -6.71 -14.62
C TYR A 206 15.72 -6.56 -13.13
N LYS A 207 17.00 -6.66 -12.74
CA LYS A 207 17.43 -6.43 -11.36
C LYS A 207 18.61 -5.48 -11.35
N PHE A 208 18.48 -4.36 -10.64
CA PHE A 208 19.57 -3.41 -10.48
C PHE A 208 20.76 -4.06 -9.77
N LYS A 209 21.98 -3.64 -10.15
CA LYS A 209 23.16 -3.95 -9.35
C LYS A 209 23.06 -3.22 -8.01
N LYS A 210 23.17 -3.98 -6.91
CA LYS A 210 22.99 -3.45 -5.55
C LYS A 210 23.85 -2.21 -5.28
N ASP A 211 25.16 -2.30 -5.56
CA ASP A 211 26.11 -1.20 -5.28
C ASP A 211 25.80 0.08 -6.05
N ILE A 212 25.13 -0.04 -7.21
CA ILE A 212 24.69 1.12 -7.99
C ILE A 212 23.41 1.69 -7.37
N LEU A 213 22.42 0.82 -7.14
CA LEU A 213 21.12 1.21 -6.57
C LEU A 213 21.28 1.89 -5.21
N ASP A 214 22.19 1.37 -4.37
CA ASP A 214 22.47 1.89 -3.04
C ASP A 214 22.90 3.37 -3.04
N ASN A 215 23.42 3.93 -4.15
CA ASN A 215 23.72 5.36 -4.24
C ASN A 215 22.45 6.23 -4.38
N TYR A 216 21.39 5.67 -4.95
CA TYR A 216 20.14 6.37 -5.25
C TYR A 216 19.08 6.14 -4.18
N VAL A 217 18.86 4.87 -3.82
CA VAL A 217 17.93 4.43 -2.80
C VAL A 217 18.54 3.23 -2.09
N GLY A 218 18.84 3.42 -0.81
CA GLY A 218 19.20 2.34 0.10
C GLY A 218 18.48 2.51 1.43
N ILE A 219 18.68 1.55 2.33
CA ILE A 219 18.11 1.57 3.67
C ILE A 219 19.25 1.60 4.69
N ASN A 220 19.10 2.36 5.78
CA ASN A 220 20.05 2.36 6.90
C ASN A 220 19.67 1.32 7.98
N SER A 221 20.46 1.23 9.06
CA SER A 221 20.22 0.28 10.15
C SER A 221 18.91 0.50 10.92
N TYR A 222 18.24 1.65 10.73
CA TYR A 222 16.97 2.01 11.36
C TYR A 222 15.79 1.92 10.38
N HIS A 223 15.97 1.20 9.28
CA HIS A 223 14.97 1.07 8.21
C HIS A 223 14.53 2.39 7.55
N GLN A 224 15.30 3.46 7.72
CA GLN A 224 15.04 4.73 7.03
C GLN A 224 15.69 4.69 5.64
N PRO A 225 14.99 5.20 4.61
CA PRO A 225 15.59 5.39 3.30
C PRO A 225 16.76 6.40 3.35
N ARG A 226 17.71 6.24 2.42
CA ARG A 226 18.85 7.13 2.18
C ARG A 226 19.16 7.16 0.69
N GLY A 227 19.96 8.14 0.27
CA GLY A 227 20.46 8.26 -1.11
C GLY A 227 19.78 9.39 -1.88
N ILE A 228 20.28 9.62 -3.10
CA ILE A 228 19.95 10.81 -3.90
C ILE A 228 18.44 11.01 -4.08
N ILE A 229 17.68 9.93 -4.27
CA ILE A 229 16.22 10.03 -4.47
C ILE A 229 15.52 10.42 -3.18
N TYR A 230 15.98 9.93 -2.02
CA TYR A 230 15.41 10.31 -0.73
C TYR A 230 15.77 11.75 -0.35
N ASP A 231 16.98 12.20 -0.64
CA ASP A 231 17.41 13.58 -0.36
C ASP A 231 16.66 14.63 -1.19
N PHE A 232 16.06 14.21 -2.31
CA PHE A 232 15.28 15.06 -3.19
C PHE A 232 13.85 15.34 -2.68
N VAL A 233 13.26 14.43 -1.89
CA VAL A 233 11.84 14.45 -1.46
C VAL A 233 11.60 15.00 -0.06
#